data_AF-A0A1J5X3Y4-F1
#
_entry.id   AF-A0A1J5X3Y4-F1
#
_cell.length_a   1.000
_cell.length_b   1.000
_cell.length_c   1.000
_cell.angle_alpha   90.00
_cell.angle_beta   90.00
_cell.angle_gamma   90.00
#
_symmetry.space_group_name_H-M   'P 1'
#
loop_
_entity.id
_entity.type
_entity.pdbx_description
1 polymer ?
#
loop_
_entity_poly.entity_id
_entity_poly.type
_entity_poly.pdbx_seq_one_letter_code
_entity_poly.pdbx_strand_id
1 'polypeptide(L)'
;DSMEKSEFYVEKVSFGSKLNPKSEKLLKLIERVHAEEATAPRKIKALALNKNNFFWFLEKRRATKRKIHIEDLAVTQRGDENGPETETSTRIVVSKRISITGNTCVLLFIELGPEISHLNIDEIQRQCLSPEIVIPRIKIVLTKNKITVRENLHVLQFLKKNITAT
;
A
#
# COMPACT_ATOMS: atom_id res chain seq x y z
N ASP A 1 11.80 -4.07 37.17
CA ASP A 1 12.46 -3.97 35.87
C ASP A 1 11.53 -4.34 34.73
N SER A 2 10.91 -3.34 34.11
CA SER A 2 10.17 -3.52 32.86
C SER A 2 11.19 -3.60 31.72
N MET A 3 11.39 -4.79 31.17
CA MET A 3 12.08 -4.92 29.89
C MET A 3 11.34 -4.08 28.85
N GLU A 4 11.97 -2.99 28.42
CA GLU A 4 11.58 -2.24 27.24
C GLU A 4 11.24 -3.24 26.13
N LYS A 5 9.96 -3.31 25.75
CA LYS A 5 9.53 -4.06 24.57
C LYS A 5 10.22 -3.41 23.38
N SER A 6 11.37 -3.94 22.98
CA SER A 6 12.14 -3.44 21.85
C SER A 6 11.29 -3.63 20.60
N GLU A 7 10.58 -2.58 20.17
CA GLU A 7 9.77 -2.56 18.96
C GLU A 7 10.66 -2.96 17.78
N PHE A 8 10.46 -4.18 17.27
CA PHE A 8 11.12 -4.65 16.06
C PHE A 8 10.72 -3.73 14.91
N TYR A 9 11.75 -3.11 14.37
CA TYR A 9 11.64 -2.00 13.46
C TYR A 9 12.35 -2.39 12.17
N VAL A 10 11.61 -2.42 11.08
CA VAL A 10 12.19 -2.59 9.75
C VAL A 10 12.30 -1.22 9.13
N GLU A 11 13.52 -0.71 9.05
CA GLU A 11 13.80 0.66 8.61
C GLU A 11 13.41 0.90 7.15
N LYS A 12 13.81 -0.02 6.26
CA LYS A 12 13.59 0.11 4.82
C LYS A 12 13.73 -1.22 4.10
N VAL A 13 12.76 -1.57 3.26
CA VAL A 13 12.85 -2.69 2.32
C VAL A 13 12.41 -2.23 0.94
N SER A 14 13.25 -2.51 -0.05
CA SER A 14 12.94 -2.26 -1.46
C SER A 14 13.23 -3.51 -2.27
N PHE A 15 12.32 -3.86 -3.16
CA PHE A 15 12.53 -4.99 -4.05
C PHE A 15 12.67 -4.53 -5.51
N GLY A 16 13.38 -5.28 -6.36
CA GLY A 16 13.63 -4.92 -7.78
C GLY A 16 13.11 -5.97 -8.78
N SER A 17 13.26 -5.73 -10.09
CA SER A 17 12.72 -6.53 -11.21
C SER A 17 13.04 -8.03 -11.23
N LYS A 18 14.04 -8.48 -10.48
CA LYS A 18 14.45 -9.89 -10.40
C LYS A 18 14.16 -10.46 -9.01
N LEU A 19 13.01 -10.12 -8.44
CA LEU A 19 12.51 -10.92 -7.33
C LEU A 19 12.16 -12.29 -7.87
N ASN A 20 13.11 -13.20 -7.76
CA ASN A 20 12.76 -14.61 -7.76
C ASN A 20 11.68 -14.77 -6.66
N PRO A 21 10.53 -15.41 -6.92
CA PRO A 21 9.59 -15.83 -5.90
C PRO A 21 10.25 -16.52 -4.70
N LYS A 22 11.46 -17.09 -4.94
CA LYS A 22 12.35 -17.72 -3.97
C LYS A 22 13.38 -16.79 -3.33
N SER A 23 13.32 -15.47 -3.54
CA SER A 23 14.34 -14.56 -3.01
C SER A 23 14.25 -14.56 -1.50
N GLU A 24 15.34 -14.94 -0.87
CA GLU A 24 15.41 -15.16 0.57
C GLU A 24 15.00 -13.91 1.37
N LYS A 25 15.33 -12.70 0.89
CA LYS A 25 14.94 -11.44 1.56
C LYS A 25 13.42 -11.21 1.57
N LEU A 26 12.73 -11.56 0.49
CA LEU A 26 11.29 -11.40 0.40
C LEU A 26 10.56 -12.55 1.08
N LEU A 27 11.05 -13.79 0.96
CA LEU A 27 10.54 -14.91 1.72
C LEU A 27 10.70 -14.67 3.22
N LYS A 28 11.85 -14.17 3.68
CA LYS A 28 12.04 -13.75 5.09
C LYS A 28 11.12 -12.61 5.49
N LEU A 29 10.76 -11.67 4.60
CA LEU A 29 9.78 -10.63 4.92
C LEU A 29 8.37 -11.24 5.07
N ILE A 30 7.97 -12.12 4.15
CA ILE A 30 6.68 -12.81 4.22
C ILE A 30 6.62 -13.71 5.46
N GLU A 31 7.65 -14.53 5.66
CA GLU A 31 7.80 -15.46 6.76
C GLU A 31 7.87 -14.74 8.11
N ARG A 32 8.60 -13.63 8.25
CA ARG A 32 8.63 -12.89 9.53
C ARG A 32 7.30 -12.24 9.86
N VAL A 33 6.60 -11.69 8.88
CA VAL A 33 5.27 -11.14 9.16
C VAL A 33 4.20 -12.25 9.32
N HIS A 34 4.47 -13.47 8.84
CA HIS A 34 3.64 -14.66 9.15
C HIS A 34 3.99 -15.29 10.52
N ALA A 35 5.26 -15.35 10.91
CA ALA A 35 5.74 -16.01 12.14
C ALA A 35 5.41 -15.22 13.41
N GLU A 36 5.33 -13.89 13.31
CA GLU A 36 5.04 -13.00 14.45
C GLU A 36 3.52 -12.75 14.66
N GLU A 37 2.65 -13.55 14.03
CA GLU A 37 1.17 -13.48 14.12
C GLU A 37 0.62 -13.67 15.55
N ALA A 38 1.47 -14.07 16.51
CA ALA A 38 1.14 -14.32 17.93
C ALA A 38 1.38 -13.14 18.90
N THR A 39 2.11 -12.08 18.50
CA THR A 39 2.40 -10.94 19.40
C THR A 39 2.41 -9.61 18.64
N ALA A 40 1.59 -8.66 19.11
CA ALA A 40 1.32 -7.28 18.66
C ALA A 40 1.86 -6.84 17.26
N PRO A 41 1.00 -6.30 16.37
CA PRO A 41 1.41 -5.90 15.02
C PRO A 41 2.46 -4.79 15.08
N ARG A 42 3.70 -5.08 14.65
CA ARG A 42 4.78 -4.08 14.57
C ARG A 42 4.82 -3.39 13.21
N LYS A 43 5.11 -2.10 13.26
CA LYS A 43 4.98 -1.12 12.16
C LYS A 43 6.19 -1.20 11.23
N ILE A 44 5.98 -1.42 9.93
CA ILE A 44 7.05 -1.32 8.93
C ILE A 44 7.29 0.17 8.63
N LYS A 45 8.53 0.66 8.71
CA LYS A 45 8.80 2.06 8.36
C LYS A 45 8.65 2.34 6.88
N ALA A 46 9.38 1.62 6.04
CA ALA A 46 9.32 1.87 4.61
C ALA A 46 9.27 0.58 3.80
N LEU A 47 8.28 0.49 2.90
CA LEU A 47 8.14 -0.59 1.93
C LEU A 47 8.06 -0.01 0.51
N ALA A 48 8.95 -0.46 -0.37
CA ALA A 48 8.93 -0.12 -1.78
C ALA A 48 8.73 -1.37 -2.65
N LEU A 49 7.57 -1.44 -3.32
CA LEU A 49 7.17 -2.47 -4.27
C LEU A 49 7.17 -1.88 -5.67
N ASN A 50 8.11 -2.28 -6.52
CA ASN A 50 8.19 -1.79 -7.89
C ASN A 50 7.89 -2.87 -8.93
N LYS A 51 7.72 -2.45 -10.20
CA LYS A 51 7.65 -3.32 -11.38
C LYS A 51 6.67 -4.50 -11.25
N ASN A 52 5.42 -4.19 -10.89
CA ASN A 52 4.30 -5.13 -10.82
C ASN A 52 4.33 -6.15 -9.65
N ASN A 53 5.21 -5.95 -8.66
CA ASN A 53 5.30 -6.87 -7.54
C ASN A 53 4.19 -6.73 -6.48
N PHE A 54 3.28 -5.75 -6.61
CA PHE A 54 2.30 -5.45 -5.57
C PHE A 54 1.25 -6.55 -5.41
N PHE A 55 0.58 -6.92 -6.51
CA PHE A 55 -0.45 -7.97 -6.45
C PHE A 55 0.14 -9.33 -6.10
N TRP A 56 1.30 -9.66 -6.64
CA TRP A 56 2.00 -10.88 -6.27
C TRP A 56 2.37 -10.94 -4.78
N PHE A 57 2.79 -9.81 -4.18
CA PHE A 57 3.02 -9.70 -2.74
C PHE A 57 1.73 -9.96 -1.93
N LEU A 58 0.60 -9.43 -2.39
CA LEU A 58 -0.71 -9.67 -1.76
C LEU A 58 -1.18 -11.12 -1.90
N GLU A 59 -0.99 -11.75 -3.05
CA GLU A 59 -1.34 -13.16 -3.27
C GLU A 59 -0.60 -14.09 -2.33
N LYS A 60 0.71 -13.86 -2.13
CA LYS A 60 1.50 -14.63 -1.17
C LYS A 60 1.06 -14.43 0.28
N ARG A 61 0.35 -13.33 0.56
CA ARG A 61 -0.27 -13.01 1.85
C ARG A 61 -1.69 -13.50 2.02
N ARG A 62 -2.33 -14.03 0.98
CA ARG A 62 -3.73 -14.46 1.00
C ARG A 62 -4.06 -15.43 2.15
N ALA A 63 -3.08 -16.19 2.62
CA ALA A 63 -3.23 -17.13 3.73
C ALA A 63 -3.48 -16.44 5.10
N THR A 64 -3.04 -15.19 5.29
CA THR A 64 -3.15 -14.46 6.57
C THR A 64 -4.11 -13.27 6.44
N LYS A 65 -5.34 -13.44 6.94
CA LYS A 65 -6.43 -12.44 6.87
C LYS A 65 -6.21 -11.24 7.83
N ARG A 66 -5.11 -10.50 7.72
CA ARG A 66 -4.78 -9.39 8.66
C ARG A 66 -4.25 -8.12 7.99
N LYS A 67 -4.43 -7.00 8.70
CA LYS A 67 -3.96 -5.67 8.31
C LYS A 67 -2.44 -5.55 8.48
N ILE A 68 -1.76 -4.96 7.51
CA ILE A 68 -0.31 -4.66 7.57
C ILE A 68 -0.15 -3.16 7.80
N HIS A 69 0.56 -2.77 8.87
CA HIS A 69 0.79 -1.36 9.17
C HIS A 69 2.15 -0.89 8.62
N ILE A 70 2.12 0.15 7.78
CA ILE A 70 3.28 0.73 7.12
C ILE A 70 3.30 2.25 7.35
N GLU A 71 4.46 2.86 7.55
CA GLU A 71 4.57 4.32 7.57
C GLU A 71 4.64 4.88 6.16
N ASP A 72 5.62 4.43 5.39
CA ASP A 72 5.94 4.92 4.05
C ASP A 72 5.82 3.78 3.03
N LEU A 73 4.80 3.88 2.16
CA LEU A 73 4.57 2.93 1.08
C LEU A 73 4.89 3.57 -0.28
N ALA A 74 5.72 2.90 -1.07
CA ALA A 74 5.94 3.25 -2.47
C ALA A 74 5.56 2.06 -3.37
N VAL A 75 4.63 2.27 -4.29
CA VAL A 75 4.16 1.26 -5.25
C VAL A 75 4.36 1.76 -6.68
N THR A 76 4.90 0.91 -7.54
CA THR A 76 4.93 1.10 -8.99
C THR A 76 4.36 -0.13 -9.69
N GLN A 77 3.14 0.00 -10.23
CA GLN A 77 2.39 -1.06 -10.90
C GLN A 77 2.06 -0.59 -12.33
N ARG A 78 2.84 -1.00 -13.32
CA ARG A 78 2.72 -0.53 -14.72
C ARG A 78 1.78 -1.37 -15.59
N GLY A 79 1.42 -2.58 -15.17
CA GLY A 79 0.56 -3.49 -15.92
C GLY A 79 -0.93 -3.23 -15.74
N ASP A 80 -1.71 -3.70 -16.70
CA ASP A 80 -3.17 -3.75 -16.67
C ASP A 80 -3.67 -5.02 -15.95
N GLU A 81 -2.78 -5.66 -15.17
CA GLU A 81 -3.12 -6.75 -14.28
C GLU A 81 -4.30 -6.31 -13.42
N ASN A 82 -5.40 -7.02 -13.58
CA ASN A 82 -6.49 -6.97 -12.62
C ASN A 82 -5.90 -7.46 -11.29
N GLY A 83 -6.23 -6.78 -10.19
CA GLY A 83 -5.81 -7.23 -8.87
C GLY A 83 -6.21 -8.70 -8.62
N PRO A 84 -5.72 -9.33 -7.55
CA PRO A 84 -6.00 -10.74 -7.29
C PRO A 84 -7.50 -11.06 -7.44
N GLU A 85 -7.82 -12.10 -8.24
CA GLU A 85 -9.19 -12.44 -8.70
C GLU A 85 -10.20 -12.73 -7.57
N THR A 86 -9.73 -12.91 -6.34
CA THR A 86 -10.55 -13.19 -5.17
C THR A 86 -10.33 -12.12 -4.12
N GLU A 87 -11.40 -11.66 -3.46
CA GLU A 87 -11.36 -10.68 -2.37
C GLU A 87 -10.23 -11.00 -1.38
N THR A 88 -9.09 -10.33 -1.56
CA THR A 88 -7.94 -10.56 -0.71
C THR A 88 -8.18 -9.73 0.54
N SER A 89 -8.51 -10.41 1.63
CA SER A 89 -8.77 -9.78 2.94
C SER A 89 -7.58 -9.00 3.53
N THR A 90 -6.41 -9.07 2.91
CA THR A 90 -5.20 -8.33 3.31
C THR A 90 -5.34 -6.85 2.94
N ARG A 91 -5.48 -5.99 3.94
CA ARG A 91 -5.43 -4.52 3.78
C ARG A 91 -4.10 -3.98 4.28
N ILE A 92 -3.50 -3.07 3.52
CA ILE A 92 -2.28 -2.35 3.91
C ILE A 92 -2.68 -0.99 4.46
N VAL A 93 -2.49 -0.78 5.75
CA VAL A 93 -2.71 0.50 6.42
C VAL A 93 -1.45 1.35 6.28
N VAL A 94 -1.55 2.51 5.66
CA VAL A 94 -0.42 3.43 5.45
C VAL A 94 -0.60 4.69 6.28
N SER A 95 0.36 5.01 7.13
CA SER A 95 0.18 6.07 8.15
C SER A 95 0.81 7.42 7.81
N LYS A 96 1.95 7.49 7.10
CA LYS A 96 2.70 8.75 6.92
C LYS A 96 2.84 9.20 5.48
N ARG A 97 3.14 8.27 4.58
CA ARG A 97 3.38 8.60 3.18
C ARG A 97 2.98 7.46 2.27
N ILE A 98 2.31 7.81 1.17
CA ILE A 98 2.07 6.89 0.07
C ILE A 98 2.50 7.50 -1.26
N SER A 99 3.15 6.71 -2.09
CA SER A 99 3.54 7.06 -3.45
C SER A 99 3.09 5.94 -4.38
N ILE A 100 2.12 6.20 -5.25
CA ILE A 100 1.65 5.22 -6.25
C ILE A 100 1.94 5.74 -7.64
N THR A 101 2.43 4.87 -8.51
CA THR A 101 2.63 5.15 -9.93
C THR A 101 2.11 3.99 -10.77
N GLY A 102 1.21 4.30 -11.71
CA GLY A 102 0.59 3.37 -12.63
C GLY A 102 -0.82 2.97 -12.21
N ASN A 103 -1.10 1.68 -12.09
CA ASN A 103 -2.43 1.10 -11.89
C ASN A 103 -3.05 1.53 -10.55
N THR A 104 -4.21 2.15 -10.64
CA THR A 104 -5.08 2.65 -9.56
C THR A 104 -5.71 1.56 -8.70
N CYS A 105 -5.91 0.35 -9.23
CA CYS A 105 -6.47 -0.79 -8.49
C CYS A 105 -5.63 -1.20 -7.28
N VAL A 106 -4.36 -0.75 -7.21
CA VAL A 106 -3.52 -0.84 -6.02
C VAL A 106 -4.23 -0.24 -4.79
N LEU A 107 -5.01 0.83 -4.97
CA LEU A 107 -5.74 1.50 -3.89
C LEU A 107 -6.83 0.62 -3.25
N LEU A 108 -7.35 -0.41 -3.95
CA LEU A 108 -8.34 -1.35 -3.39
C LEU A 108 -7.84 -2.08 -2.13
N PHE A 109 -6.53 -2.26 -2.03
CA PHE A 109 -5.90 -3.01 -0.95
C PHE A 109 -5.26 -2.10 0.09
N ILE A 110 -5.55 -0.80 0.06
CA ILE A 110 -4.92 0.22 0.88
C ILE A 110 -5.96 0.93 1.75
N GLU A 111 -5.59 1.17 3.00
CA GLU A 111 -6.33 1.98 3.95
C GLU A 111 -5.42 3.13 4.38
N LEU A 112 -5.87 4.37 4.20
CA LEU A 112 -5.09 5.54 4.60
C LEU A 112 -5.30 5.83 6.09
N GLY A 113 -4.20 5.96 6.82
CA GLY A 113 -4.18 6.41 8.19
C GLY A 113 -4.55 7.90 8.30
N PRO A 114 -4.86 8.38 9.52
CA PRO A 114 -5.41 9.70 9.74
C PRO A 114 -4.50 10.83 9.22
N GLU A 115 -3.17 10.69 9.33
CA GLU A 115 -2.21 11.74 8.94
C GLU A 115 -2.21 12.03 7.42
N ILE A 116 -2.62 11.06 6.61
CA ILE A 116 -2.67 11.18 5.14
C ILE A 116 -4.08 10.96 4.60
N SER A 117 -5.10 11.12 5.43
CA SER A 117 -6.50 10.84 5.07
C SER A 117 -7.16 11.92 4.19
N HIS A 118 -6.37 12.82 3.60
CA HIS A 118 -6.79 13.95 2.76
C HIS A 118 -7.43 13.52 1.43
N LEU A 119 -7.11 12.32 0.95
CA LEU A 119 -7.68 11.75 -0.27
C LEU A 119 -8.84 10.81 0.10
N ASN A 120 -9.99 10.99 -0.53
CA ASN A 120 -11.10 10.04 -0.44
C ASN A 120 -10.81 8.85 -1.36
N ILE A 121 -10.13 7.84 -0.83
CA ILE A 121 -9.83 6.63 -1.58
C ILE A 121 -11.06 5.74 -1.75
N ASP A 122 -12.09 5.84 -0.93
CA ASP A 122 -13.28 4.96 -0.99
C ASP A 122 -14.02 5.13 -2.34
N GLU A 123 -14.09 6.37 -2.84
CA GLU A 123 -14.69 6.65 -4.14
C GLU A 123 -13.82 6.12 -5.29
N ILE A 124 -12.49 6.25 -5.18
CA ILE A 124 -11.55 5.66 -6.15
C ILE A 124 -11.67 4.14 -6.16
N GLN A 125 -11.76 3.52 -4.98
CA GLN A 125 -11.95 2.09 -4.81
C GLN A 125 -13.26 1.63 -5.46
N ARG A 126 -14.36 2.35 -5.23
CA ARG A 126 -15.65 2.06 -5.88
C ARG A 126 -15.55 2.09 -7.40
N GLN A 127 -14.87 3.09 -7.98
CA GLN A 127 -14.64 3.14 -9.42
C GLN A 127 -13.75 2.00 -9.91
N CYS A 128 -12.76 1.58 -9.12
CA CYS A 128 -11.90 0.46 -9.47
C CYS A 128 -12.64 -0.90 -9.50
N LEU A 129 -13.78 -1.00 -8.80
CA LEU A 129 -14.64 -2.18 -8.83
C LEU A 129 -15.66 -2.14 -9.98
N SER A 130 -15.76 -1.03 -10.71
CA SER A 130 -16.72 -0.88 -11.81
C SER A 130 -16.14 -1.46 -13.11
N PRO A 131 -16.82 -2.42 -13.76
CA PRO A 131 -16.34 -3.03 -15.00
C PRO A 131 -16.42 -2.10 -16.22
N GLU A 132 -17.14 -0.98 -16.12
CA GLU A 132 -17.43 -0.08 -17.25
C GLU A 132 -16.49 1.12 -17.35
N ILE A 133 -15.68 1.38 -16.32
CA ILE A 133 -14.82 2.58 -16.27
C ILE A 133 -13.38 2.18 -16.54
N VAL A 134 -12.80 2.69 -17.63
CA VAL A 134 -11.35 2.61 -17.86
C VAL A 134 -10.65 3.43 -16.79
N ILE A 135 -10.06 2.76 -15.81
CA ILE A 135 -9.41 3.44 -14.70
C ILE A 135 -8.05 3.94 -15.17
N PRO A 136 -7.78 5.25 -15.10
CA PRO A 136 -6.57 5.78 -15.68
C PRO A 136 -5.35 5.53 -14.78
N ARG A 137 -4.17 5.47 -15.40
CA ARG A 137 -2.90 5.43 -14.68
C ARG A 137 -2.72 6.73 -13.89
N ILE A 138 -2.27 6.61 -12.64
CA ILE A 138 -2.05 7.76 -11.76
C ILE A 138 -0.59 7.82 -11.31
N LYS A 139 -0.12 9.03 -11.07
CA LYS A 139 1.10 9.27 -10.32
C LYS A 139 0.80 10.19 -9.16
N ILE A 140 0.63 9.61 -7.99
CA ILE A 140 0.29 10.34 -6.77
C ILE A 140 1.37 10.14 -5.70
N VAL A 141 1.71 11.23 -5.03
CA VAL A 141 2.48 11.23 -3.80
C VAL A 141 1.71 11.99 -2.76
N LEU A 142 1.37 11.32 -1.68
CA LEU A 142 0.61 11.86 -0.56
C LEU A 142 1.47 11.78 0.70
N THR A 143 1.59 12.92 1.36
CA THR A 143 2.30 13.10 2.63
C THR A 143 1.37 13.86 3.57
N LYS A 144 1.74 13.95 4.84
CA LYS A 144 0.98 14.68 5.86
C LYS A 144 0.55 16.09 5.41
N ASN A 145 1.44 16.84 4.76
CA ASN A 145 1.23 18.26 4.48
C ASN A 145 1.07 18.57 2.98
N LYS A 146 1.22 17.57 2.11
CA LYS A 146 1.28 17.81 0.66
C LYS A 146 0.74 16.63 -0.13
N ILE A 147 -0.03 16.97 -1.15
CA ILE A 147 -0.49 16.06 -2.20
C ILE A 147 0.18 16.51 -3.50
N THR A 148 0.81 15.58 -4.20
CA THR A 148 1.37 15.81 -5.53
C THR A 148 0.73 14.82 -6.48
N VAL A 149 -0.10 15.32 -7.40
CA VAL A 149 -0.70 14.53 -8.48
C VAL A 149 0.00 14.91 -9.78
N ARG A 150 0.39 13.91 -10.57
CA ARG A 150 0.95 14.07 -11.90
C ARG A 150 0.23 13.13 -12.86
N GLU A 151 0.35 13.43 -14.15
CA GLU A 151 -0.20 12.66 -15.28
C GLU A 151 -1.73 12.70 -15.38
N ASN A 152 -2.47 12.21 -14.38
CA ASN A 152 -3.93 12.19 -14.42
C ASN A 152 -4.55 13.06 -13.32
N LEU A 153 -5.14 14.20 -13.75
CA LEU A 153 -5.77 15.17 -12.85
C LEU A 153 -7.16 14.77 -12.37
N HIS A 154 -7.78 13.69 -12.90
CA HIS A 154 -9.08 13.21 -12.38
C HIS A 154 -9.00 12.84 -10.90
N VAL A 155 -7.82 12.46 -10.40
CA VAL A 155 -7.61 12.16 -8.98
C VAL A 155 -7.95 13.35 -8.08
N LEU A 156 -7.87 14.58 -8.60
CA LEU A 156 -8.21 15.79 -7.85
C LEU A 156 -9.70 15.84 -7.45
N GLN A 157 -10.60 15.19 -8.19
CA GLN A 157 -12.02 15.12 -7.86
C GLN A 157 -12.28 14.33 -6.57
N PHE A 158 -11.34 13.49 -6.16
CA PHE A 158 -11.43 12.67 -4.96
C PHE A 158 -10.70 13.29 -3.75
N LEU A 159 -10.21 14.52 -3.87
CA LEU A 159 -9.72 15.25 -2.70
C LEU A 159 -10.88 15.52 -1.75
N LYS A 160 -10.71 15.23 -0.46
CA LYS A 160 -11.73 15.57 0.53
C LYS A 160 -11.86 17.09 0.59
N LYS A 161 -13.09 17.60 0.53
CA LYS A 161 -13.40 19.04 0.58
C LYS A 161 -12.89 19.76 1.85
N ASN A 162 -12.54 19.03 2.90
CA ASN A 162 -12.13 19.56 4.20
C ASN A 162 -10.61 19.83 4.32
N ILE A 163 -9.93 20.18 3.23
CA ILE A 163 -8.58 20.75 3.35
C ILE A 163 -8.76 22.20 3.80
N THR A 164 -8.91 22.39 5.12
CA THR A 164 -8.91 23.72 5.72
C THR A 164 -7.52 24.31 5.55
N ALA A 165 -7.38 25.27 4.63
CA ALA A 165 -6.19 26.11 4.59
C ALA A 165 -6.10 26.83 5.94
N THR A 166 -5.01 26.59 6.67
CA THR A 166 -4.68 27.35 7.89
C THR A 166 -3.69 28.45 7.51
#